data_AF-W0BAD8-F1
#
_entry.id   AF-W0BAD8-F1
#
_cell.length_a   1.000
_cell.length_b   1.000
_cell.length_c   1.000
_cell.angle_alpha   90.00
_cell.angle_beta   90.00
_cell.angle_gamma   90.00
#
_symmetry.space_group_name_H-M   'P 1'
#
loop_
_entity.id
_entity.type
_entity.pdbx_description
1 polymer ?
#
loop_
_entity_poly.entity_id
_entity_poly.type
_entity_poly.pdbx_seq_one_letter_code
_entity_poly.pdbx_strand_id
1 'polypeptide(L)'
;MSISENPKENQRPYYSNFASFKAHQCANGDQMGSQGSKERGPIIASLTNIKNRNAIGTHSGSYSVYRALAVAANVLDPEHKPDLTNTTPPVVIGPHQQWHEPGNIVSLDPWGHLVAEVFAEEIARGFDIRPTIAVTKAHINMPELQNAIKQGRLKPDGKILRESGDVVVTKAAIEPVWYLPGVAERFQISEAKLRRTLFEHTAGMFPELVTRPDLDIFLPPIGGLTAYFLAM
;
A
#
# COMPACT_ATOMS: atom_id res chain seq x y z
N MET A 1 -27.08 -30.57 55.65
CA MET A 1 -26.54 -31.42 54.57
C MET A 1 -26.02 -30.46 53.51
N SER A 2 -24.72 -30.23 53.54
CA SER A 2 -24.02 -29.18 52.80
C SER A 2 -23.79 -29.64 51.36
N ILE A 3 -24.23 -28.86 50.37
CA ILE A 3 -23.86 -29.07 48.97
C ILE A 3 -23.43 -27.72 48.38
N SER A 4 -22.10 -27.62 48.26
CA SER A 4 -21.24 -26.79 47.42
C SER A 4 -21.82 -25.57 46.70
N GLU A 5 -21.39 -24.38 47.14
CA GLU A 5 -21.20 -23.24 46.24
C GLU A 5 -19.98 -23.51 45.35
N ASN A 6 -20.19 -23.48 44.03
CA ASN A 6 -19.12 -23.51 43.04
C ASN A 6 -18.96 -22.07 42.52
N PRO A 7 -17.84 -21.37 42.76
CA PRO A 7 -17.69 -19.99 42.30
C PRO A 7 -17.59 -20.01 40.79
N LYS A 8 -18.54 -19.34 40.10
CA LYS A 8 -18.46 -19.09 38.68
C LYS A 8 -17.19 -18.28 38.42
N GLU A 9 -16.18 -18.99 37.92
CA GLU A 9 -14.94 -18.46 37.42
C GLU A 9 -15.26 -17.36 36.41
N ASN A 10 -14.90 -16.15 36.79
CA ASN A 10 -15.12 -14.93 36.03
C ASN A 10 -14.14 -14.92 34.86
N GLN A 11 -14.38 -15.75 33.84
CA GLN A 11 -13.71 -15.65 32.55
C GLN A 11 -14.20 -14.36 31.87
N ARG A 12 -13.57 -13.26 32.25
CA ARG A 12 -13.58 -12.04 31.43
C ARG A 12 -13.06 -12.44 30.05
N PRO A 13 -13.80 -12.19 28.97
CA PRO A 13 -13.30 -12.54 27.66
C PRO A 13 -12.07 -11.66 27.38
N TYR A 14 -11.04 -12.31 26.83
CA TYR A 14 -9.71 -11.78 26.48
C TYR A 14 -9.77 -10.72 25.35
N TYR A 15 -10.74 -9.80 25.37
CA TYR A 15 -10.91 -8.73 24.38
C TYR A 15 -10.26 -7.40 24.80
N SER A 16 -9.30 -7.41 25.72
CA SER A 16 -8.70 -6.16 26.22
C SER A 16 -7.46 -5.65 25.47
N ASN A 17 -6.96 -6.35 24.44
CA ASN A 17 -5.80 -5.88 23.64
C ASN A 17 -6.04 -5.74 22.13
N PHE A 18 -7.27 -5.90 21.64
CA PHE A 18 -7.59 -5.84 20.20
C PHE A 18 -8.25 -4.52 19.76
N ALA A 19 -8.28 -3.53 20.65
CA ALA A 19 -8.77 -2.20 20.34
C ALA A 19 -7.74 -1.45 19.47
N SER A 20 -8.02 -1.43 18.16
CA SER A 20 -7.43 -0.58 17.13
C SER A 20 -5.93 -0.78 16.87
N PHE A 21 -5.56 -1.13 15.64
CA PHE A 21 -4.41 -0.48 15.02
C PHE A 21 -4.73 1.02 15.03
N LYS A 22 -4.43 1.66 16.15
CA LYS A 22 -4.74 3.06 16.38
C LYS A 22 -3.79 3.81 15.48
N ALA A 23 -4.28 4.31 14.36
CA ALA A 23 -3.60 5.31 13.53
C ALA A 23 -3.33 6.64 14.30
N HIS A 24 -3.45 6.64 15.64
CA HIS A 24 -3.56 7.82 16.50
C HIS A 24 -2.78 7.64 17.83
N GLN A 25 -1.61 7.01 17.78
CA GLN A 25 -0.65 7.05 18.89
C GLN A 25 0.76 7.51 18.45
N CYS A 26 0.84 8.45 17.53
CA CYS A 26 1.99 9.36 17.46
C CYS A 26 1.44 10.79 17.44
N ALA A 27 1.39 11.42 18.61
CA ALA A 27 1.20 12.85 18.69
C ALA A 27 2.37 13.52 17.94
N ASN A 28 2.11 14.06 16.75
CA ASN A 28 3.01 14.90 15.93
C ASN A 28 4.04 14.20 15.02
N GLY A 29 3.73 13.10 14.33
CA GLY A 29 4.67 12.50 13.38
C GLY A 29 4.02 11.77 12.20
N ASP A 30 4.46 12.10 10.98
CA ASP A 30 4.13 11.44 9.72
C ASP A 30 4.33 9.91 9.82
N GLN A 31 3.25 9.14 9.71
CA GLN A 31 3.32 7.68 9.79
C GLN A 31 4.09 7.06 8.60
N MET A 32 4.14 7.74 7.45
CA MET A 32 4.91 7.23 6.29
C MET A 32 6.42 7.26 6.54
N GLY A 33 6.87 8.12 7.47
CA GLY A 33 8.24 8.31 7.89
C GLY A 33 8.72 7.45 9.07
N SER A 34 7.95 6.45 9.55
CA SER A 34 8.34 5.70 10.77
C SER A 34 9.69 4.97 10.62
N GLN A 35 10.39 4.74 11.74
CA GLN A 35 11.70 4.07 11.71
C GLN A 35 11.63 2.59 11.29
N GLY A 36 10.44 1.97 11.36
CA GLY A 36 10.27 0.59 10.94
C GLY A 36 8.87 0.27 10.42
N SER A 37 8.81 -0.66 9.48
CA SER A 37 7.57 -1.13 8.87
C SER A 37 6.53 -1.66 9.87
N LYS A 38 6.92 -2.13 11.06
CA LYS A 38 5.97 -2.51 12.13
C LYS A 38 5.41 -1.31 12.88
N GLU A 39 6.18 -0.25 13.05
CA GLU A 39 5.78 0.97 13.75
C GLU A 39 4.73 1.76 12.94
N ARG A 40 4.89 1.86 11.62
CA ARG A 40 3.87 2.45 10.72
C ARG A 40 2.53 1.70 10.74
N GLY A 41 2.52 0.40 11.07
CA GLY A 41 1.35 -0.49 11.01
C GLY A 41 0.80 -0.74 9.59
N PRO A 42 0.23 -1.91 9.27
CA PRO A 42 -0.17 -2.24 7.90
C PRO A 42 -1.21 -1.27 7.35
N ILE A 43 -1.18 -0.99 6.05
CA ILE A 43 -2.27 -0.28 5.36
C ILE A 43 -3.30 -1.31 4.90
N ILE A 44 -4.53 -1.13 5.36
CA ILE A 44 -5.65 -2.04 5.11
C ILE A 44 -6.78 -1.23 4.48
N ALA A 45 -6.87 -1.29 3.15
CA ALA A 45 -7.96 -0.73 2.36
C ALA A 45 -8.86 -1.84 1.77
N SER A 46 -8.71 -3.09 2.22
CA SER A 46 -9.49 -4.23 1.77
C SER A 46 -10.97 -4.14 2.17
N LEU A 47 -11.85 -4.75 1.37
CA LEU A 47 -13.29 -4.77 1.62
C LEU A 47 -13.79 -6.04 2.37
N THR A 48 -12.93 -7.05 2.55
CA THR A 48 -13.27 -8.34 3.19
C THR A 48 -13.70 -8.21 4.66
N ASN A 49 -13.12 -7.26 5.38
CA ASN A 49 -13.60 -6.90 6.72
C ASN A 49 -13.49 -5.39 6.95
N ILE A 50 -14.64 -4.71 6.86
CA ILE A 50 -14.74 -3.25 7.01
C ILE A 50 -14.20 -2.77 8.37
N LYS A 51 -14.30 -3.58 9.44
CA LYS A 51 -13.81 -3.21 10.78
C LYS A 51 -12.28 -3.11 10.87
N ASN A 52 -11.57 -3.78 9.96
CA ASN A 52 -10.12 -3.78 9.93
C ASN A 52 -9.54 -2.63 9.08
N ARG A 53 -10.38 -1.89 8.34
CA ARG A 53 -9.93 -0.82 7.46
C ARG A 53 -9.36 0.35 8.25
N ASN A 54 -8.19 0.82 7.83
CA ASN A 54 -7.52 2.01 8.36
C ASN A 54 -7.11 3.01 7.28
N ALA A 55 -7.66 2.86 6.07
CA ALA A 55 -7.45 3.79 4.96
C ALA A 55 -8.76 4.06 4.20
N ILE A 56 -8.85 5.25 3.62
CA ILE A 56 -9.92 5.68 2.71
C ILE A 56 -9.64 5.10 1.32
N GLY A 57 -10.69 4.75 0.57
CA GLY A 57 -10.57 4.12 -0.74
C GLY A 57 -10.31 2.61 -0.67
N THR A 58 -9.74 2.05 -1.73
CA THR A 58 -9.50 0.61 -1.89
C THR A 58 -8.13 0.35 -2.51
N HIS A 59 -7.52 -0.79 -2.19
CA HIS A 59 -6.38 -1.30 -2.97
C HIS A 59 -6.75 -1.41 -4.45
N SER A 60 -5.78 -1.15 -5.33
CA SER A 60 -5.97 -1.11 -6.78
C SER A 60 -7.11 -0.16 -7.19
N GLY A 61 -7.17 1.01 -6.55
CA GLY A 61 -8.26 1.99 -6.69
C GLY A 61 -8.57 2.39 -8.14
N SER A 62 -7.58 2.48 -9.01
CA SER A 62 -7.77 2.75 -10.45
C SER A 62 -8.61 1.70 -11.17
N TYR A 63 -8.69 0.48 -10.63
CA TYR A 63 -9.50 -0.62 -11.14
C TYR A 63 -10.76 -0.88 -10.30
N SER A 64 -11.04 -0.08 -9.29
CA SER A 64 -12.15 -0.30 -8.34
C SER A 64 -13.52 -0.39 -9.03
N VAL A 65 -13.78 0.45 -10.03
CA VAL A 65 -15.03 0.41 -10.81
C VAL A 65 -15.16 -0.90 -11.60
N TYR A 66 -14.08 -1.34 -12.26
CA TYR A 66 -14.08 -2.62 -12.98
C TYR A 66 -14.24 -3.80 -12.03
N ARG A 67 -13.62 -3.76 -10.85
CA ARG A 67 -13.82 -4.75 -9.78
C ARG A 67 -15.28 -4.78 -9.35
N ALA A 68 -15.90 -3.62 -9.12
CA ALA A 68 -17.30 -3.53 -8.72
C ALA A 68 -18.24 -4.13 -9.77
N LEU A 69 -17.98 -3.88 -11.06
CA LEU A 69 -18.70 -4.50 -12.18
C LEU A 69 -18.51 -6.02 -12.20
N ALA A 70 -17.29 -6.52 -12.00
CA ALA A 70 -17.01 -7.95 -11.97
C ALA A 70 -17.72 -8.67 -10.81
N VAL A 71 -17.77 -8.04 -9.64
CA VAL A 71 -18.53 -8.53 -8.48
C VAL A 71 -20.03 -8.52 -8.79
N ALA A 72 -20.56 -7.42 -9.34
CA ALA A 72 -21.97 -7.31 -9.70
C ALA A 72 -22.40 -8.33 -10.77
N ALA A 73 -21.50 -8.67 -11.69
CA ALA A 73 -21.69 -9.71 -12.69
C ALA A 73 -21.48 -11.14 -12.15
N ASN A 74 -21.15 -11.31 -10.86
CA ASN A 74 -20.83 -12.58 -10.21
C ASN A 74 -19.67 -13.36 -10.86
N VAL A 75 -18.75 -12.65 -11.54
CA VAL A 75 -17.53 -13.25 -12.12
C VAL A 75 -16.30 -13.10 -11.22
N LEU A 76 -16.45 -12.36 -10.11
CA LEU A 76 -15.42 -12.18 -9.09
C LEU A 76 -16.04 -12.28 -7.69
N ASP A 77 -15.43 -13.10 -6.83
CA ASP A 77 -15.83 -13.21 -5.43
C ASP A 77 -15.42 -11.93 -4.66
N PRO A 78 -16.38 -11.19 -4.05
CA PRO A 78 -16.07 -9.99 -3.27
C PRO A 78 -15.15 -10.26 -2.08
N GLU A 79 -15.18 -11.49 -1.54
CA GLU A 79 -14.41 -11.92 -0.38
C GLU A 79 -13.06 -12.55 -0.74
N HIS A 80 -12.71 -12.57 -2.03
CA HIS A 80 -11.46 -13.13 -2.50
C HIS A 80 -10.25 -12.44 -1.84
N LYS A 81 -9.44 -13.25 -1.15
CA LYS A 81 -8.13 -12.87 -0.62
C LYS A 81 -7.03 -13.31 -1.59
N PRO A 82 -6.12 -12.40 -1.97
CA PRO A 82 -5.03 -12.74 -2.87
C PRO A 82 -4.08 -13.73 -2.21
N ASP A 83 -3.57 -14.68 -3.00
CA ASP A 83 -2.46 -15.52 -2.59
C ASP A 83 -1.16 -14.72 -2.71
N LEU A 84 -0.47 -14.52 -1.57
CA LEU A 84 0.80 -13.80 -1.49
C LEU A 84 2.01 -14.74 -1.50
N THR A 85 1.81 -16.04 -1.72
CA THR A 85 2.90 -17.01 -1.86
C THR A 85 3.81 -16.62 -3.03
N ASN A 86 5.13 -16.64 -2.79
CA ASN A 86 6.15 -16.25 -3.79
C ASN A 86 6.01 -14.81 -4.34
N THR A 87 5.42 -13.90 -3.56
CA THR A 87 5.32 -12.47 -3.94
C THR A 87 6.42 -11.60 -3.35
N THR A 88 7.39 -12.19 -2.64
CA THR A 88 8.56 -11.48 -2.11
C THR A 88 9.32 -10.80 -3.25
N PRO A 89 9.72 -9.52 -3.09
CA PRO A 89 10.50 -8.80 -4.10
C PRO A 89 11.76 -9.57 -4.54
N PRO A 90 12.04 -9.68 -5.85
CA PRO A 90 13.23 -10.38 -6.34
C PRO A 90 14.53 -9.59 -6.11
N VAL A 91 14.43 -8.36 -5.60
CA VAL A 91 15.55 -7.54 -5.17
C VAL A 91 15.20 -6.83 -3.87
N VAL A 92 16.22 -6.64 -3.03
CA VAL A 92 16.10 -5.85 -1.80
C VAL A 92 16.13 -4.37 -2.19
N ILE A 93 15.12 -3.62 -1.74
CA ILE A 93 15.04 -2.16 -1.89
C ILE A 93 14.95 -1.56 -0.50
N GLY A 94 15.90 -0.67 -0.18
CA GLY A 94 15.98 0.02 1.11
C GLY A 94 16.16 -0.92 2.32
N PRO A 95 15.89 -0.41 3.54
CA PRO A 95 15.44 0.96 3.81
C PRO A 95 16.50 2.02 3.47
N HIS A 96 16.02 3.21 3.12
CA HIS A 96 16.87 4.38 2.87
C HIS A 96 16.59 5.46 3.92
N GLN A 97 17.60 6.25 4.29
CA GLN A 97 17.46 7.27 5.33
C GLN A 97 16.31 8.25 5.05
N GLN A 98 16.10 8.62 3.79
CA GLN A 98 15.03 9.55 3.38
C GLN A 98 13.62 8.99 3.62
N TRP A 99 13.46 7.68 3.76
CA TRP A 99 12.17 7.06 4.07
C TRP A 99 11.72 7.35 5.49
N HIS A 100 12.65 7.71 6.38
CA HIS A 100 12.38 7.97 7.79
C HIS A 100 12.21 9.45 8.10
N GLU A 101 12.36 10.32 7.09
CA GLU A 101 12.26 11.76 7.24
C GLU A 101 10.80 12.20 7.01
N PRO A 102 10.11 12.76 8.03
CA PRO A 102 8.74 13.22 7.89
C PRO A 102 8.56 14.22 6.75
N GLY A 103 7.49 14.10 5.98
CA GLY A 103 7.15 15.01 4.89
C GLY A 103 7.86 14.73 3.55
N ASN A 104 8.93 13.92 3.54
CA ASN A 104 9.62 13.55 2.29
C ASN A 104 8.74 12.65 1.41
N ILE A 105 8.02 11.72 2.02
CA ILE A 105 7.16 10.76 1.33
C ILE A 105 5.74 10.90 1.86
N VAL A 106 4.84 11.47 1.05
CA VAL A 106 3.42 11.69 1.44
C VAL A 106 2.43 11.08 0.45
N SER A 107 2.91 10.47 -0.64
CA SER A 107 2.08 10.02 -1.76
C SER A 107 2.41 8.60 -2.26
N LEU A 108 3.20 7.83 -1.50
CA LEU A 108 3.42 6.39 -1.68
C LEU A 108 3.73 5.75 -0.32
N ASP A 109 3.52 4.44 -0.17
CA ASP A 109 3.98 3.67 0.99
C ASP A 109 5.38 3.09 0.70
N PRO A 110 6.46 3.58 1.35
CA PRO A 110 7.83 3.13 1.06
C PRO A 110 8.07 1.67 1.46
N TRP A 111 7.22 1.08 2.30
CA TRP A 111 7.30 -0.30 2.74
C TRP A 111 6.36 -1.24 1.98
N GLY A 112 5.65 -0.71 0.98
CA GLY A 112 4.58 -1.39 0.28
C GLY A 112 4.96 -2.68 -0.45
N HIS A 113 6.26 -2.89 -0.71
CA HIS A 113 6.82 -4.08 -1.33
C HIS A 113 7.12 -5.22 -0.34
N LEU A 114 7.19 -4.92 0.96
CA LEU A 114 7.59 -5.89 1.99
C LEU A 114 6.40 -6.46 2.78
N VAL A 115 5.17 -6.16 2.38
CA VAL A 115 3.94 -6.51 3.13
C VAL A 115 3.86 -8.00 3.47
N ALA A 116 4.10 -8.87 2.49
CA ALA A 116 3.97 -10.32 2.67
C ALA A 116 4.97 -10.89 3.70
N GLU A 117 6.13 -10.25 3.86
CA GLU A 117 7.17 -10.65 4.82
C GLU A 117 6.94 -10.00 6.18
N VAL A 118 6.79 -8.68 6.22
CA VAL A 118 6.69 -7.89 7.46
C VAL A 118 5.43 -8.22 8.25
N PHE A 119 4.31 -8.45 7.54
CA PHE A 119 2.99 -8.67 8.14
C PHE A 119 2.50 -10.12 7.96
N ALA A 120 3.43 -11.07 7.79
CA ALA A 120 3.11 -12.48 7.62
C ALA A 120 2.22 -13.03 8.76
N GLU A 121 2.48 -12.61 10.01
CA GLU A 121 1.70 -13.03 11.18
C GLU A 121 0.27 -12.50 11.14
N GLU A 122 0.08 -11.23 10.79
CA GLU A 122 -1.25 -10.61 10.68
C GLU A 122 -2.03 -11.21 9.52
N ILE A 123 -1.38 -11.46 8.38
CA ILE A 123 -1.98 -12.14 7.23
C ILE A 123 -2.42 -13.56 7.64
N ALA A 124 -1.57 -14.31 8.36
CA ALA A 124 -1.92 -15.64 8.87
C ALA A 124 -3.08 -15.62 9.89
N ARG A 125 -3.24 -14.52 10.64
CA ARG A 125 -4.39 -14.28 11.53
C ARG A 125 -5.66 -13.86 10.78
N GLY A 126 -5.59 -13.71 9.46
CA GLY A 126 -6.73 -13.47 8.58
C GLY A 126 -6.95 -12.02 8.17
N PHE A 127 -6.03 -11.09 8.50
CA PHE A 127 -6.06 -9.72 8.00
C PHE A 127 -5.74 -9.71 6.50
N ASP A 128 -6.55 -8.98 5.72
CA ASP A 128 -6.35 -8.83 4.28
C ASP A 128 -5.46 -7.61 4.01
N ILE A 129 -4.16 -7.82 4.16
CA ILE A 129 -3.13 -6.79 3.97
C ILE A 129 -2.48 -7.02 2.62
N ARG A 130 -2.54 -6.03 1.73
CA ARG A 130 -2.09 -6.18 0.34
C ARG A 130 -0.90 -5.27 0.03
N PRO A 131 0.10 -5.75 -0.73
CA PRO A 131 1.19 -4.90 -1.22
C PRO A 131 0.66 -3.71 -2.03
N THR A 132 1.28 -2.55 -1.87
CA THR A 132 1.03 -1.35 -2.69
C THR A 132 2.15 -1.12 -3.70
N ILE A 133 3.23 -1.90 -3.61
CA ILE A 133 4.34 -1.90 -4.56
C ILE A 133 4.64 -3.34 -4.98
N ALA A 134 4.57 -3.61 -6.28
CA ALA A 134 4.97 -4.89 -6.86
C ALA A 134 6.31 -4.73 -7.59
N VAL A 135 7.31 -5.52 -7.19
CA VAL A 135 8.67 -5.48 -7.75
C VAL A 135 8.90 -6.71 -8.59
N THR A 136 9.35 -6.54 -9.84
CA THR A 136 9.69 -7.63 -10.75
C THR A 136 11.02 -7.40 -11.46
N LYS A 137 11.68 -8.47 -11.91
CA LYS A 137 12.70 -8.37 -12.95
C LYS A 137 12.01 -8.39 -14.31
N ALA A 138 12.44 -7.54 -15.23
CA ALA A 138 11.87 -7.46 -16.56
C ALA A 138 12.96 -7.21 -17.62
N HIS A 139 12.69 -7.62 -18.85
CA HIS A 139 13.45 -7.21 -20.02
C HIS A 139 12.58 -6.28 -20.84
N ILE A 140 13.06 -5.07 -21.09
CA ILE A 140 12.38 -4.09 -21.94
C ILE A 140 13.01 -4.13 -23.31
N ASN A 141 12.19 -4.41 -24.31
CA ASN A 141 12.59 -4.25 -25.71
C ASN A 141 12.30 -2.80 -26.15
N MET A 142 13.34 -2.09 -26.61
CA MET A 142 13.22 -0.74 -27.16
C MET A 142 13.89 -0.70 -28.54
N PRO A 143 13.12 -0.63 -29.64
CA PRO A 143 13.67 -0.64 -31.00
C PRO A 143 14.75 0.45 -31.24
N GLU A 144 14.64 1.59 -30.57
CA GLU A 144 15.57 2.71 -30.65
C GLU A 144 16.99 2.32 -30.19
N LEU A 145 17.10 1.39 -29.23
CA LEU A 145 18.39 0.92 -28.74
C LEU A 145 19.11 0.03 -29.74
N GLN A 146 18.39 -0.75 -30.54
CA GLN A 146 19.01 -1.54 -31.61
C GLN A 146 19.69 -0.62 -32.63
N ASN A 147 19.02 0.47 -33.00
CA ASN A 147 19.60 1.48 -33.89
C ASN A 147 20.80 2.18 -33.24
N ALA A 148 20.73 2.48 -31.94
CA ALA A 148 21.84 3.06 -31.20
C ALA A 148 23.07 2.13 -31.12
N ILE A 149 22.86 0.81 -30.96
CA ILE A 149 23.92 -0.20 -30.99
C ILE A 149 24.55 -0.27 -32.39
N LYS A 150 23.73 -0.38 -33.45
CA LYS A 150 24.22 -0.43 -34.85
C LYS A 150 25.05 0.80 -35.22
N GLN A 151 24.68 1.98 -34.72
CA GLN A 151 25.41 3.23 -34.93
C GLN A 151 26.62 3.40 -33.99
N GLY A 152 26.88 2.44 -33.10
CA GLY A 152 27.99 2.50 -32.14
C GLY A 152 27.82 3.52 -31.01
N ARG A 153 26.62 4.12 -30.85
CA ARG A 153 26.32 5.07 -29.76
C ARG A 153 26.19 4.40 -28.41
N LEU A 154 25.75 3.14 -28.39
CA LEU A 154 25.67 2.30 -27.21
C LEU A 154 26.42 1.00 -27.46
N LYS A 155 27.10 0.50 -26.42
CA LYS A 155 27.80 -0.78 -26.45
C LYS A 155 27.11 -1.73 -25.48
N PRO A 156 26.59 -2.88 -25.94
CA PRO A 156 26.06 -3.90 -25.04
C PRO A 156 27.12 -4.31 -24.01
N ASP A 157 26.72 -4.39 -22.74
CA ASP A 157 27.57 -4.83 -21.64
C ASP A 157 27.26 -6.29 -21.22
N GLY A 158 26.24 -6.88 -21.83
CA GLY A 158 25.77 -8.24 -21.52
C GLY A 158 25.08 -8.36 -20.16
N LYS A 159 24.91 -7.26 -19.41
CA LYS A 159 24.31 -7.21 -18.07
C LYS A 159 23.04 -6.39 -18.06
N ILE A 160 23.15 -5.09 -18.34
CA ILE A 160 22.04 -4.14 -18.43
C ILE A 160 21.53 -4.10 -19.87
N LEU A 161 22.43 -3.96 -20.85
CA LEU A 161 22.11 -3.92 -22.27
C LEU A 161 22.59 -5.21 -22.94
N ARG A 162 21.64 -6.02 -23.42
CA ARG A 162 21.92 -7.24 -24.19
C ARG A 162 22.25 -6.92 -25.64
N GLU A 163 22.93 -7.84 -26.32
CA GLU A 163 23.23 -7.71 -27.76
C GLU A 163 21.96 -7.64 -28.62
N SER A 164 20.85 -8.22 -28.15
CA SER A 164 19.51 -8.13 -28.77
C SER A 164 18.92 -6.70 -28.73
N GLY A 165 19.49 -5.80 -27.93
CA GLY A 165 18.93 -4.49 -27.61
C GLY A 165 17.95 -4.48 -26.43
N ASP A 166 17.73 -5.62 -25.79
CA ASP A 166 16.91 -5.70 -24.58
C ASP A 166 17.63 -5.07 -23.38
N VAL A 167 16.88 -4.33 -22.58
CA VAL A 167 17.35 -3.75 -21.33
C VAL A 167 16.85 -4.58 -20.16
N VAL A 168 17.77 -5.15 -19.40
CA VAL A 168 17.48 -5.83 -18.14
C VAL A 168 17.23 -4.77 -17.07
N VAL A 169 16.05 -4.80 -16.47
CA VAL A 169 15.63 -3.84 -15.47
C VAL A 169 15.03 -4.53 -14.26
N THR A 170 15.06 -3.83 -13.13
CA THR A 170 14.07 -4.04 -12.07
C THR A 170 12.92 -3.07 -12.31
N LYS A 171 11.69 -3.56 -12.30
CA LYS A 171 10.47 -2.74 -12.39
C LYS A 171 9.79 -2.70 -11.02
N ALA A 172 9.36 -1.53 -10.59
CA ALA A 172 8.38 -1.38 -9.51
C ALA A 172 7.09 -0.76 -10.07
N ALA A 173 5.96 -1.44 -9.90
CA ALA A 173 4.63 -0.87 -10.10
C ALA A 173 4.11 -0.40 -8.73
N ILE A 174 3.76 0.88 -8.64
CA ILE A 174 3.51 1.58 -7.37
C ILE A 174 2.08 2.13 -7.41
N GLU A 175 1.25 1.68 -6.48
CA GLU A 175 -0.06 2.25 -6.20
C GLU A 175 0.08 3.54 -5.37
N PRO A 176 -0.76 4.56 -5.63
CA PRO A 176 -0.74 5.79 -4.85
C PRO A 176 -1.29 5.52 -3.45
N VAL A 177 -0.53 5.93 -2.43
CA VAL A 177 -0.95 5.92 -1.03
C VAL A 177 -0.67 7.30 -0.48
N TRP A 178 -1.71 8.06 -0.14
CA TRP A 178 -1.58 9.44 0.30
C TRP A 178 -1.70 9.54 1.81
N TYR A 179 -0.76 10.25 2.43
CA TYR A 179 -0.90 10.77 3.77
C TYR A 179 -1.53 12.16 3.69
N LEU A 180 -2.81 12.26 4.06
CA LEU A 180 -3.63 13.45 3.83
C LEU A 180 -3.08 14.72 4.50
N PRO A 181 -2.55 14.70 5.74
CA PRO A 181 -1.91 15.87 6.33
C PRO A 181 -0.71 16.36 5.50
N GLY A 182 0.17 15.44 5.07
CA GLY A 182 1.35 15.78 4.25
C GLY A 182 0.99 16.28 2.85
N VAL A 183 -0.06 15.73 2.23
CA VAL A 183 -0.59 16.27 0.96
C VAL A 183 -1.14 17.68 1.17
N ALA A 184 -1.91 17.93 2.22
CA ALA A 184 -2.46 19.25 2.51
C ALA A 184 -1.36 20.30 2.71
N GLU A 185 -0.29 19.94 3.42
CA GLU A 185 0.89 20.79 3.61
C GLU A 185 1.57 21.14 2.28
N ARG A 186 1.78 20.16 1.38
CA ARG A 186 2.37 20.43 0.05
C ARG A 186 1.54 21.39 -0.81
N PHE A 187 0.23 21.38 -0.65
CA PHE A 187 -0.68 22.31 -1.32
C PHE A 187 -0.90 23.62 -0.55
N GLN A 188 -0.29 23.80 0.62
CA GLN A 188 -0.43 24.98 1.47
C GLN A 188 -1.89 25.27 1.84
N ILE A 189 -2.67 24.22 2.13
CA ILE A 189 -4.06 24.28 2.55
C ILE A 189 -4.28 23.49 3.84
N SER A 190 -5.37 23.78 4.55
CA SER A 190 -5.76 22.93 5.68
C SER A 190 -6.22 21.56 5.19
N GLU A 191 -5.96 20.54 6.01
CA GLU A 191 -6.41 19.17 5.74
C GLU A 191 -7.93 19.07 5.60
N ALA A 192 -8.68 19.80 6.44
CA ALA A 192 -10.13 19.89 6.36
C ALA A 192 -10.60 20.44 5.00
N LYS A 193 -9.91 21.47 4.47
CA LYS A 193 -10.19 22.02 3.14
C LYS A 193 -9.86 21.00 2.06
N LEU A 194 -8.69 20.36 2.11
CA LEU A 194 -8.30 19.30 1.17
C LEU A 194 -9.38 18.21 1.09
N ARG A 195 -9.72 17.61 2.24
CA ARG A 195 -10.70 16.52 2.35
C ARG A 195 -12.07 16.92 1.81
N ARG A 196 -12.57 18.09 2.21
CA ARG A 196 -13.88 18.60 1.77
C ARG A 196 -13.92 18.84 0.27
N THR A 197 -12.90 19.50 -0.28
CA THR A 197 -12.79 19.75 -1.72
C THR A 197 -12.67 18.46 -2.51
N LEU A 198 -11.88 17.48 -2.06
CA LEU A 198 -11.81 16.16 -2.70
C LEU A 198 -13.18 15.47 -2.71
N PHE A 199 -13.92 15.48 -1.59
CA PHE A 199 -15.26 14.91 -1.52
C PHE A 199 -16.24 15.59 -2.49
N GLU A 200 -16.31 16.93 -2.48
CA GLU A 200 -17.24 17.70 -3.31
C GLU A 200 -16.94 17.57 -4.81
N HIS A 201 -15.67 17.69 -5.20
CA HIS A 201 -15.27 17.64 -6.61
C HIS A 201 -15.15 16.22 -7.18
N THR A 202 -15.30 15.19 -6.34
CA THR A 202 -15.48 13.80 -6.79
C THR A 202 -16.94 13.35 -6.72
N ALA A 203 -17.89 14.31 -6.66
CA ALA A 203 -19.33 14.04 -6.55
C ALA A 203 -19.70 13.13 -5.37
N GLY A 204 -18.95 13.23 -4.27
CA GLY A 204 -19.20 12.46 -3.06
C GLY A 204 -18.70 11.01 -3.08
N MET A 205 -17.79 10.66 -4.00
CA MET A 205 -17.30 9.28 -4.18
C MET A 205 -16.73 8.63 -2.91
N PHE A 206 -16.12 9.41 -2.01
CA PHE A 206 -15.52 8.92 -0.76
C PHE A 206 -16.07 9.66 0.47
N PRO A 207 -17.22 9.23 1.02
CA PRO A 207 -17.81 9.85 2.21
C PRO A 207 -16.87 9.88 3.42
N GLU A 208 -15.98 8.89 3.56
CA GLU A 208 -15.01 8.82 4.66
C GLU A 208 -14.05 10.01 4.72
N LEU A 209 -13.82 10.73 3.61
CA LEU A 209 -13.04 11.97 3.63
C LEU A 209 -13.65 13.00 4.59
N VAL A 210 -14.97 12.98 4.80
CA VAL A 210 -15.68 13.89 5.70
C VAL A 210 -16.11 13.21 6.99
N THR A 211 -16.55 11.94 6.92
CA THR A 211 -17.16 11.24 8.06
C THR A 211 -16.17 10.52 8.97
N ARG A 212 -14.92 10.31 8.51
CA ARG A 212 -13.87 9.58 9.22
C ARG A 212 -12.58 10.40 9.30
N PRO A 213 -12.56 11.48 10.12
CA PRO A 213 -11.37 12.30 10.31
C PRO A 213 -10.24 11.53 11.02
N ASP A 214 -10.52 10.36 11.60
CA ASP A 214 -9.54 9.47 12.21
C ASP A 214 -8.70 8.68 11.18
N LEU A 215 -9.04 8.74 9.88
CA LEU A 215 -8.31 8.08 8.81
C LEU A 215 -7.42 9.07 8.06
N ASP A 216 -6.11 8.98 8.26
CA ASP A 216 -5.13 9.87 7.62
C ASP A 216 -4.61 9.36 6.27
N ILE A 217 -4.83 8.07 5.97
CA ILE A 217 -4.36 7.43 4.74
C ILE A 217 -5.49 7.35 3.72
N PHE A 218 -5.20 7.73 2.47
CA PHE A 218 -6.12 7.64 1.34
C PHE A 218 -5.45 6.94 0.16
N LEU A 219 -6.12 5.93 -0.42
CA LEU A 219 -5.73 5.31 -1.69
C LEU A 219 -6.62 5.88 -2.81
N PRO A 220 -6.22 7.00 -3.44
CA PRO A 220 -7.02 7.61 -4.49
C PRO A 220 -7.12 6.69 -5.72
N PRO A 221 -8.27 6.67 -6.42
CA PRO A 221 -8.47 5.86 -7.62
C PRO A 221 -7.88 6.55 -8.86
N ILE A 222 -6.59 6.89 -8.80
CA ILE A 222 -5.82 7.54 -9.86
C ILE A 222 -4.78 6.56 -10.42
N GLY A 223 -4.22 6.90 -11.59
CA GLY A 223 -3.17 6.09 -12.20
C GLY A 223 -1.96 5.92 -11.28
N GLY A 224 -1.44 4.70 -11.20
CA GLY A 224 -0.21 4.39 -10.48
C GLY A 224 1.05 4.87 -11.22
N LEU A 225 2.18 4.70 -10.55
CA LEU A 225 3.51 4.98 -11.08
C LEU A 225 4.19 3.66 -11.46
N THR A 226 5.01 3.67 -12.50
CA THR A 226 5.98 2.59 -12.76
C THR A 226 7.39 3.18 -12.77
N ALA A 227 8.28 2.61 -11.96
CA ALA A 227 9.70 2.95 -11.94
C ALA A 227 10.51 1.79 -12.54
N TYR A 228 11.49 2.13 -13.38
CA TYR A 228 12.45 1.20 -13.94
C TYR A 228 13.84 1.56 -13.43
N PHE A 229 14.49 0.62 -12.75
CA PHE A 229 15.83 0.78 -12.21
C PHE A 229 16.83 0.01 -13.09
N LEU A 230 17.84 0.73 -13.56
CA LEU A 230 19.05 0.14 -14.14
C LEU A 230 19.98 -0.19 -12.98
N ALA A 231 19.67 -1.26 -12.24
CA ALA A 231 20.42 -1.64 -11.05
C ALA A 231 21.05 -3.03 -11.23
N MET A 232 22.35 -3.06 -10.92
CA MET A 232 23.29 -4.19 -10.95
C MET A 232 22.87 -5.32 -10.01
#